data_AF-A0A1X2ICE2-F1
#
_entry.id   AF-A0A1X2ICE2-F1
#
_cell.length_a   1.000
_cell.length_b   1.000
_cell.length_c   1.000
_cell.angle_alpha   90.00
_cell.angle_beta   90.00
_cell.angle_gamma   90.00
#
_symmetry.space_group_name_H-M   'P 1'
#
loop_
_entity.id
_entity.type
_entity.pdbx_description
1 polymer ?
#
loop_
_entity_poly.entity_id
_entity_poly.type
_entity_poly.pdbx_seq_one_letter_code
_entity_poly.pdbx_strand_id
1 'polypeptide(L)'
;MGLAEFALVSRKWKPAVLMLKSTNDYSNLLEYIAPNVLESRLSNISSLVQNSYPQIWIDTYLFVLAIFFVLFAAAFSIALQATASQREKLWYPLLILIVPVIIAFWTSRRRSEYYEKLKIFNELLQKYLKEFNSTDMAQQIKWQHRRLREDDTAESLALPGPLSRWQVVMIIEVIQIDPEDIHPLVDGMDMVLPSYNAAAEDIVLDIGPLDRTNRHPMEEQDIGLDDAHTPQSSLHYPLPPEYNQSSPSPQPRQEIIELTSISPSSPPTYHR
;
A
#
# COMPACT_ATOMS: atom_id res chain seq x y z
N MET A 1 14.85 -1.78 -13.57
CA MET A 1 14.76 -3.25 -13.35
C MET A 1 14.61 -3.51 -11.85
N GLY A 2 13.81 -4.50 -11.41
CA GLY A 2 13.64 -4.82 -9.99
C GLY A 2 14.80 -5.67 -9.45
N LEU A 3 15.46 -5.21 -8.38
CA LEU A 3 16.60 -5.88 -7.74
C LEU A 3 16.15 -6.82 -6.61
N ALA A 4 15.20 -6.38 -5.79
CA ALA A 4 14.66 -7.17 -4.68
C ALA A 4 13.25 -6.71 -4.28
N GLU A 5 12.48 -7.63 -3.70
CA GLU A 5 11.14 -7.38 -3.19
C GLU A 5 10.99 -7.97 -1.79
N PHE A 6 10.31 -7.24 -0.91
CA PHE A 6 10.04 -7.62 0.47
C PHE A 6 8.55 -7.43 0.76
N ALA A 7 7.82 -8.52 1.00
CA ALA A 7 6.40 -8.47 1.28
C ALA A 7 6.12 -8.23 2.76
N LEU A 8 5.33 -7.21 3.08
CA LEU A 8 4.72 -7.05 4.39
C LEU A 8 3.42 -7.84 4.45
N VAL A 9 3.39 -8.85 5.32
CA VAL A 9 2.23 -9.73 5.47
C VAL A 9 1.53 -9.44 6.78
N SER A 10 0.22 -9.22 6.71
CA SER A 10 -0.64 -9.21 7.89
C SER A 10 -1.32 -10.57 8.07
N ARG A 11 -1.55 -10.97 9.32
CA ARG A 11 -2.30 -12.19 9.66
C ARG A 11 -3.32 -11.89 10.73
N LYS A 12 -4.49 -12.54 10.66
CA LYS A 12 -5.57 -12.36 11.63
C LYS A 12 -5.20 -12.72 13.07
N TRP A 13 -4.22 -13.62 13.27
CA TRP A 13 -3.90 -14.20 14.59
C TRP A 13 -2.44 -13.99 15.01
N LYS A 14 -1.65 -13.29 14.21
CA LYS A 14 -0.21 -13.09 14.45
C LYS A 14 0.15 -11.65 14.12
N PRO A 15 1.25 -11.12 14.70
CA PRO A 15 1.73 -9.81 14.31
C PRO A 15 2.06 -9.76 12.82
N ALA A 16 1.96 -8.58 12.23
CA ALA A 16 2.47 -8.35 10.88
C ALA A 16 3.98 -8.61 10.82
N VAL A 17 4.44 -9.25 9.75
CA VAL A 17 5.84 -9.65 9.57
C VAL A 17 6.28 -9.27 8.16
N LEU A 18 7.48 -8.69 8.08
CA LEU A 18 8.18 -8.52 6.81
C LEU A 18 8.79 -9.87 6.41
N MET A 19 8.41 -10.37 5.24
CA MET A 19 8.94 -11.62 4.69
C MET A 19 10.28 -11.34 4.04
N LEU A 20 11.29 -12.06 4.52
CA LEU A 20 12.68 -11.91 4.13
C LEU A 20 13.19 -13.28 3.68
N LYS A 21 13.86 -13.33 2.53
CA LYS A 21 14.68 -14.48 2.12
C LYS A 21 16.02 -14.45 2.86
N SER A 22 16.85 -15.47 2.65
CA SER A 22 18.24 -15.39 3.09
C SER A 22 18.90 -14.20 2.38
N THR A 23 19.83 -13.51 3.05
CA THR A 23 20.60 -12.40 2.45
C THR A 23 21.22 -12.83 1.12
N ASN A 24 21.66 -14.08 1.02
CA ASN A 24 22.28 -14.67 -0.17
C ASN A 24 21.32 -14.84 -1.36
N ASP A 25 20.00 -14.88 -1.13
CA ASP A 25 19.00 -15.04 -2.18
C ASP A 25 18.76 -13.73 -2.96
N TYR A 26 19.32 -12.62 -2.48
CA TYR A 26 19.24 -11.30 -3.10
C TYR A 26 20.53 -10.96 -3.88
N SER A 27 21.00 -11.89 -4.72
CA SER A 27 22.25 -11.74 -5.48
C SER A 27 22.31 -10.43 -6.27
N ASN A 28 21.22 -10.06 -6.94
CA ASN A 28 21.14 -8.85 -7.75
C ASN A 28 21.26 -7.57 -6.93
N LEU A 29 20.80 -7.58 -5.66
CA LEU A 29 20.92 -6.42 -4.78
C LEU A 29 22.32 -6.35 -4.16
N LEU A 30 22.90 -7.51 -3.82
CA LEU A 30 24.24 -7.61 -3.23
C LEU A 30 25.37 -7.14 -4.15
N GLU A 31 25.13 -7.06 -5.46
CA GLU A 31 26.07 -6.43 -6.41
C GLU A 31 26.25 -4.93 -6.15
N TYR A 32 25.23 -4.26 -5.62
CA TYR A 32 25.22 -2.82 -5.43
C TYR A 32 25.38 -2.41 -3.97
N ILE A 33 24.90 -3.21 -3.02
CA ILE A 33 24.95 -2.91 -1.58
C ILE A 33 25.71 -3.99 -0.81
N ALA A 34 26.53 -3.57 0.16
CA ALA A 34 27.22 -4.50 1.03
C ALA A 34 26.23 -5.26 1.94
N PRO A 35 26.46 -6.55 2.23
CA PRO A 35 25.50 -7.41 2.94
C PRO A 35 25.20 -6.90 4.35
N ASN A 36 26.20 -6.36 5.05
CA ASN A 36 26.05 -5.78 6.38
C ASN A 36 25.14 -4.53 6.39
N VAL A 37 25.18 -3.73 5.32
CA VAL A 37 24.33 -2.54 5.18
C VAL A 37 22.90 -2.97 4.87
N LEU A 38 22.72 -3.98 4.02
CA LEU A 38 21.42 -4.56 3.71
C LEU A 38 20.74 -5.13 4.97
N GLU A 39 21.46 -5.93 5.75
CA GLU A 39 20.95 -6.50 7.00
C GLU A 39 20.54 -5.43 8.01
N SER A 40 21.35 -4.38 8.16
CA SER A 40 21.03 -3.24 9.03
C SER A 40 19.73 -2.54 8.59
N ARG A 41 19.55 -2.30 7.29
CA ARG A 41 18.34 -1.67 6.73
C ARG A 41 17.11 -2.54 6.92
N LEU A 42 17.21 -3.83 6.61
CA LEU A 42 16.11 -4.78 6.77
C LEU A 42 15.74 -4.96 8.26
N SER A 43 16.73 -4.95 9.16
CA SER A 43 16.50 -4.95 10.61
C SER A 43 15.75 -3.69 11.05
N ASN A 44 16.13 -2.50 10.54
CA ASN A 44 15.45 -1.25 10.86
C ASN A 44 13.99 -1.26 10.37
N ILE A 45 13.75 -1.72 9.13
CA ILE A 45 12.38 -1.86 8.60
C ILE A 45 11.59 -2.87 9.43
N SER A 46 12.17 -4.03 9.74
CA SER A 46 11.50 -5.07 10.55
C SER A 46 11.15 -4.55 11.94
N SER A 47 12.05 -3.81 12.58
CA SER A 47 11.79 -3.14 13.87
C SER A 47 10.66 -2.11 13.77
N LEU A 48 10.66 -1.30 12.71
CA LEU A 48 9.59 -0.33 12.44
C LEU A 48 8.23 -1.02 12.27
N VAL A 49 8.19 -2.11 11.50
CA VAL A 49 6.98 -2.92 11.29
C VAL A 49 6.47 -3.47 12.62
N GLN A 50 7.34 -4.03 13.46
CA GLN A 50 6.91 -4.61 14.73
C GLN A 50 6.38 -3.56 15.72
N ASN A 51 6.99 -2.38 15.75
CA ASN A 51 6.67 -1.33 16.74
C ASN A 51 5.55 -0.40 16.31
N SER A 52 5.44 -0.09 15.02
CA SER A 52 4.55 0.97 14.52
C SER A 52 3.38 0.45 13.68
N TYR A 53 3.46 -0.76 13.11
CA TYR A 53 2.36 -1.28 12.30
C TYR A 53 1.14 -1.63 13.17
N PRO A 54 -0.07 -1.15 12.81
CA PRO A 54 -1.26 -1.41 13.60
C PRO A 54 -1.67 -2.89 13.53
N GLN A 55 -1.73 -3.52 14.69
CA GLN A 55 -1.96 -4.96 14.81
C GLN A 55 -3.45 -5.32 14.81
N ILE A 56 -3.89 -6.05 13.78
CA ILE A 56 -5.29 -6.46 13.55
C ILE A 56 -5.73 -7.60 14.50
N TRP A 57 -4.79 -8.42 14.98
CA TRP A 57 -5.12 -9.63 15.73
C TRP A 57 -5.87 -9.36 17.04
N ILE A 58 -5.60 -8.22 17.68
CA ILE A 58 -6.26 -7.85 18.95
C ILE A 58 -7.78 -7.70 18.75
N ASP A 59 -8.22 -7.16 17.60
CA ASP A 59 -9.66 -7.02 17.29
C ASP A 59 -10.32 -8.39 17.16
N THR A 60 -9.61 -9.34 16.58
CA THR A 60 -10.09 -10.73 16.41
C THR A 60 -10.27 -11.39 17.78
N TYR A 61 -9.33 -11.22 18.72
CA TYR A 61 -9.50 -11.75 20.09
C TYR A 61 -10.64 -11.07 20.84
N LEU A 62 -10.80 -9.76 20.72
CA LEU A 62 -11.92 -9.05 21.35
C LEU A 62 -13.27 -9.56 20.81
N PHE A 63 -13.36 -9.82 19.51
CA PHE A 63 -14.55 -10.40 18.90
C PHE A 63 -14.85 -11.82 19.40
N VAL A 64 -13.84 -12.70 19.45
CA VAL A 64 -14.02 -14.06 20.00
C VAL A 64 -14.41 -14.03 21.48
N LEU A 65 -13.80 -13.13 22.24
CA LEU A 65 -14.12 -12.93 23.65
C LEU A 65 -15.57 -12.45 23.82
N ALA A 66 -16.05 -11.55 22.95
CA ALA A 66 -17.46 -11.14 22.94
C ALA A 66 -18.40 -12.32 22.70
N ILE A 67 -18.12 -13.14 21.69
CA ILE A 67 -18.92 -14.35 21.39
C ILE A 67 -18.92 -15.29 22.60
N PHE A 68 -17.76 -15.50 23.23
CA PHE A 68 -17.65 -16.33 24.42
C PHE A 68 -18.54 -15.81 25.56
N PHE A 69 -18.55 -14.50 25.80
CA PHE A 69 -19.44 -13.90 26.81
C PHE A 69 -20.92 -14.06 26.47
N VAL A 70 -21.32 -13.92 25.20
CA VAL A 70 -22.71 -14.15 24.77
C VAL A 70 -23.13 -15.61 25.01
N LEU A 71 -22.27 -16.57 24.63
CA LEU A 71 -22.53 -18.00 24.87
C LEU A 71 -22.59 -18.31 26.37
N PHE A 72 -21.71 -17.72 27.17
CA PHE A 72 -21.71 -17.88 28.61
C PHE A 72 -22.98 -17.28 29.24
N ALA A 73 -23.44 -16.12 28.77
CA ALA A 73 -24.70 -15.50 29.17
C ALA A 73 -25.88 -16.43 28.92
N ALA A 74 -25.94 -17.02 27.72
CA ALA A 74 -27.01 -17.92 27.31
C ALA A 74 -27.02 -19.19 28.18
N ALA A 75 -25.86 -19.81 28.38
CA ALA A 75 -25.72 -20.98 29.25
C ALA A 75 -26.13 -20.68 30.70
N PHE A 76 -25.70 -19.53 31.24
CA PHE A 76 -26.04 -19.10 32.58
C PHE A 76 -27.54 -18.80 32.72
N SER A 77 -28.15 -18.20 31.70
CA SER A 77 -29.60 -17.96 31.64
C SER A 77 -30.39 -19.27 31.71
N ILE A 78 -29.99 -20.28 30.92
CA ILE A 78 -30.61 -21.62 30.93
C ILE A 78 -30.43 -22.29 32.30
N ALA A 79 -29.23 -22.24 32.88
CA ALA A 79 -28.94 -22.85 34.18
C ALA A 79 -29.73 -22.19 35.33
N LEU A 80 -29.87 -20.86 35.32
CA LEU A 80 -30.71 -20.12 36.26
C LEU A 80 -32.19 -20.47 36.09
N GLN A 81 -32.66 -20.60 34.83
CA GLN A 81 -34.03 -20.99 34.55
C GLN A 81 -34.33 -22.41 35.02
N ALA A 82 -33.38 -23.34 34.90
CA ALA A 82 -33.50 -24.72 35.39
C ALA A 82 -33.50 -24.84 36.93
N THR A 83 -32.86 -23.89 37.64
CA THR A 83 -32.73 -23.92 39.11
C THR A 83 -33.77 -23.08 39.86
N ALA A 84 -34.62 -22.33 39.13
CA ALA A 84 -35.98 -21.85 39.44
C ALA A 84 -36.42 -21.46 40.88
N SER A 85 -35.51 -21.25 41.84
CA SER A 85 -35.84 -20.77 43.19
C SER A 85 -35.52 -19.28 43.41
N GLN A 86 -34.90 -18.61 42.43
CA GLN A 86 -34.53 -17.19 42.51
C GLN A 86 -35.12 -16.38 41.35
N ARG A 87 -36.45 -16.23 41.33
CA ARG A 87 -37.16 -15.31 40.42
C ARG A 87 -36.68 -13.85 40.53
N GLU A 88 -36.01 -13.48 41.62
CA GLU A 88 -35.57 -12.11 41.89
C GLU A 88 -34.22 -11.75 41.24
N LYS A 89 -33.48 -12.71 40.66
CA LYS A 89 -32.13 -12.49 40.08
C LYS A 89 -32.13 -12.40 38.54
N LEU A 90 -33.20 -11.88 37.95
CA LEU A 90 -33.32 -11.65 36.50
C LEU A 90 -32.35 -10.59 35.92
N TRP A 91 -31.61 -9.88 36.77
CA TRP A 91 -30.65 -8.84 36.35
C TRP A 91 -29.27 -9.38 35.90
N TYR A 92 -28.89 -10.60 36.28
CA TYR A 92 -27.57 -11.16 35.90
C TYR A 92 -27.40 -11.37 34.37
N PRO A 93 -28.39 -11.93 33.64
CA PRO A 93 -28.32 -12.03 32.18
C PRO A 93 -28.25 -10.65 31.50
N LEU A 94 -28.93 -9.65 32.07
CA LEU A 94 -28.95 -8.27 31.57
C LEU A 94 -27.57 -7.59 31.73
N LEU A 95 -26.89 -7.81 32.86
CA LEU A 95 -25.53 -7.33 33.08
C LEU A 95 -24.51 -7.95 32.11
N ILE A 96 -24.66 -9.24 31.79
CA ILE A 96 -23.76 -9.90 30.83
C ILE A 96 -23.99 -9.34 29.41
N LEU A 97 -25.21 -8.90 29.08
CA LEU A 97 -25.53 -8.31 27.79
C LEU A 97 -24.90 -6.93 27.55
N ILE A 98 -24.40 -6.27 28.60
CA ILE A 98 -23.62 -5.02 28.48
C ILE A 98 -22.23 -5.28 27.87
N VAL A 99 -21.67 -6.47 28.07
CA VAL A 99 -20.31 -6.80 27.61
C VAL A 99 -20.15 -6.68 26.09
N PRO A 100 -21.03 -7.26 25.24
CA PRO A 100 -20.98 -7.06 23.80
C PRO A 100 -21.10 -5.59 23.37
N VAL A 101 -21.88 -4.78 24.08
CA VAL A 101 -22.04 -3.34 23.79
C VAL A 101 -20.75 -2.58 24.05
N ILE A 102 -20.08 -2.85 25.18
CA ILE A 102 -18.77 -2.26 25.50
C ILE A 102 -17.73 -2.69 24.47
N ILE A 103 -17.72 -3.95 24.05
CA ILE A 103 -16.78 -4.45 23.03
C ILE A 103 -17.07 -3.82 21.67
N ALA A 104 -18.33 -3.67 21.28
CA ALA A 104 -18.72 -3.00 20.04
C ALA A 104 -18.26 -1.52 20.03
N PHE A 105 -18.45 -0.81 21.14
CA PHE A 105 -17.97 0.56 21.28
C PHE A 105 -16.43 0.64 21.21
N TRP A 106 -15.73 -0.26 21.92
CA TRP A 106 -14.28 -0.32 21.93
C TRP A 106 -13.69 -0.61 20.55
N THR A 107 -14.26 -1.59 19.85
CA THR A 107 -13.84 -1.95 18.48
C THR A 107 -14.07 -0.80 17.51
N SER A 108 -15.20 -0.07 17.62
CA SER A 108 -15.45 1.13 16.81
C SER A 108 -14.41 2.22 17.04
N ARG A 109 -14.10 2.54 18.31
CA ARG A 109 -13.08 3.54 18.64
C ARG A 109 -11.70 3.14 18.12
N ARG A 110 -11.37 1.85 18.26
CA ARG A 110 -10.10 1.29 17.81
C ARG A 110 -9.93 1.30 16.29
N ARG A 111 -11.00 1.08 15.52
CA ARG A 111 -10.98 1.23 14.06
C ARG A 111 -10.60 2.66 13.64
N SER A 112 -11.08 3.67 14.36
CA SER A 112 -10.68 5.07 14.12
C SER A 112 -9.18 5.28 14.34
N GLU A 113 -8.65 4.80 15.47
CA GLU A 113 -7.21 4.89 15.78
C GLU A 113 -6.34 4.05 14.83
N TYR A 114 -6.88 2.98 14.24
CA TYR A 114 -6.17 2.11 13.31
C TYR A 114 -5.68 2.89 12.07
N TYR A 115 -6.56 3.68 11.45
CA TYR A 115 -6.21 4.46 10.26
C TYR A 115 -5.17 5.54 10.54
N GLU A 116 -5.27 6.19 11.71
CA GLU A 116 -4.28 7.18 12.15
C GLU A 116 -2.91 6.52 12.36
N LYS A 117 -2.86 5.38 13.03
CA LYS A 117 -1.61 4.61 13.21
C LYS A 117 -1.04 4.11 11.89
N LEU A 118 -1.89 3.67 10.96
CA LEU A 118 -1.46 3.25 9.63
C LEU A 118 -0.85 4.42 8.86
N LYS A 119 -1.46 5.60 8.93
CA LYS A 119 -0.93 6.82 8.32
C LYS A 119 0.45 7.18 8.90
N ILE A 120 0.58 7.21 10.23
CA ILE A 120 1.86 7.47 10.91
C ILE A 120 2.91 6.44 10.49
N PHE A 121 2.54 5.16 10.40
CA PHE A 121 3.43 4.10 9.93
C PHE A 121 3.91 4.37 8.49
N ASN A 122 3.02 4.73 7.57
CA ASN A 122 3.38 5.06 6.19
C ASN A 122 4.32 6.27 6.12
N GLU A 123 4.05 7.33 6.89
CA GLU A 123 4.92 8.51 6.96
C GLU A 123 6.33 8.15 7.48
N LEU A 124 6.41 7.34 8.54
CA LEU A 124 7.69 6.86 9.06
C LEU A 124 8.42 5.97 8.04
N LEU A 125 7.73 5.03 7.42
CA LEU A 125 8.32 4.16 6.41
C LEU A 125 8.86 4.98 5.24
N GLN A 126 8.09 5.94 4.74
CA GLN A 126 8.52 6.83 3.66
C GLN A 126 9.76 7.65 4.07
N LYS A 127 9.83 8.11 5.32
CA LYS A 127 11.02 8.78 5.85
C LYS A 127 12.26 7.87 5.83
N TYR A 128 12.13 6.62 6.29
CA TYR A 128 13.23 5.65 6.25
C TYR A 128 13.65 5.32 4.81
N LEU A 129 12.70 5.10 3.89
CA LEU A 129 13.00 4.83 2.49
C LEU A 129 13.68 6.03 1.83
N LYS A 130 13.29 7.27 2.17
CA LYS A 130 13.96 8.48 1.69
C LYS A 130 15.38 8.59 2.20
N GLU A 131 15.62 8.27 3.47
CA GLU A 131 16.97 8.22 4.05
C GLU A 131 17.85 7.17 3.37
N PHE A 132 17.30 5.99 3.12
CA PHE A 132 17.95 4.91 2.36
C PHE A 132 18.30 5.35 0.95
N ASN A 133 17.37 5.99 0.25
CA ASN A 133 17.59 6.54 -1.09
C ASN A 133 18.66 7.63 -1.09
N SER A 134 18.68 8.51 -0.10
CA SER A 134 19.71 9.55 -0.01
C SER A 134 21.12 8.97 0.16
N THR A 135 21.23 7.80 0.79
CA THR A 135 22.50 7.11 1.02
C THR A 135 22.91 6.26 -0.19
N ASP A 136 21.96 5.59 -0.85
CA ASP A 136 22.21 4.66 -1.98
C ASP A 136 22.13 5.34 -3.35
N MET A 137 21.88 6.64 -3.40
CA MET A 137 21.77 7.37 -4.66
C MET A 137 23.03 7.21 -5.52
N ALA A 138 24.21 7.14 -4.90
CA ALA A 138 25.48 6.89 -5.58
C ALA A 138 25.57 5.50 -6.22
N GLN A 139 24.76 4.55 -5.76
CA GLN A 139 24.71 3.16 -6.24
C GLN A 139 23.60 2.95 -7.29
N GLN A 140 22.88 4.02 -7.68
CA GLN A 140 21.78 3.96 -8.66
C GLN A 140 20.63 3.05 -8.22
N ILE A 141 20.41 2.92 -6.91
CA ILE A 141 19.34 2.12 -6.33
C ILE A 141 18.26 3.04 -5.75
N LYS A 142 16.98 2.68 -5.95
CA LYS A 142 15.85 3.30 -5.26
C LYS A 142 15.00 2.27 -4.53
N TRP A 143 14.83 2.54 -3.26
CA TRP A 143 13.86 1.92 -2.37
C TRP A 143 12.53 2.64 -2.51
N GLN A 144 11.49 1.88 -2.81
CA GLN A 144 10.13 2.38 -2.84
C GLN A 144 9.18 1.35 -2.26
N HIS A 145 7.94 1.77 -2.00
CA HIS A 145 6.89 0.85 -1.58
C HIS A 145 5.75 0.91 -2.58
N ARG A 146 5.09 -0.21 -2.77
CA ARG A 146 3.96 -0.36 -3.67
C ARG A 146 2.94 -1.36 -3.13
N ARG A 147 1.77 -1.38 -3.76
CA ARG A 147 0.78 -2.44 -3.55
C ARG A 147 1.16 -3.70 -4.35
N LEU A 148 0.54 -4.81 -3.96
CA LEU A 148 0.58 -6.07 -4.70
C LEU A 148 0.05 -5.84 -6.13
N ARG A 149 0.81 -6.27 -7.12
CA ARG A 149 0.45 -6.25 -8.53
C ARG A 149 0.09 -7.67 -9.01
N GLU A 150 -0.51 -7.76 -10.18
CA GLU A 150 -0.95 -9.04 -10.77
C GLU A 150 0.22 -9.92 -11.25
N ASP A 151 1.36 -9.29 -11.58
CA ASP A 151 2.61 -9.95 -11.98
C ASP A 151 3.41 -10.50 -10.78
N ASP A 152 3.03 -10.15 -9.55
CA ASP A 152 3.72 -10.62 -8.37
C ASP A 152 3.46 -12.10 -8.10
N THR A 153 4.54 -12.84 -7.92
CA THR A 153 4.48 -14.27 -7.61
C THR A 153 4.79 -14.52 -6.14
N ALA A 154 4.24 -15.59 -5.57
CA ALA A 154 4.58 -15.98 -4.20
C ALA A 154 6.09 -16.24 -4.04
N GLU A 155 6.75 -16.73 -5.09
CA GLU A 155 8.19 -16.99 -5.09
C GLU A 155 9.01 -15.70 -5.07
N SER A 156 8.65 -14.67 -5.84
CA SER A 156 9.37 -13.37 -5.80
C SER A 156 9.30 -12.76 -4.40
N LEU A 157 8.13 -12.83 -3.78
CA LEU A 157 7.82 -12.27 -2.46
C LEU A 157 8.24 -13.13 -1.26
N ALA A 158 8.97 -14.23 -1.47
CA ALA A 158 9.45 -15.13 -0.40
C ALA A 158 8.33 -15.80 0.41
N LEU A 159 7.14 -15.96 -0.18
CA LEU A 159 5.97 -16.51 0.51
C LEU A 159 5.92 -18.04 0.33
N PRO A 160 5.81 -18.82 1.42
CA PRO A 160 5.63 -20.25 1.29
C PRO A 160 4.21 -20.58 0.85
N GLY A 161 4.08 -21.18 -0.34
CA GLY A 161 2.81 -21.61 -0.92
C GLY A 161 2.08 -20.51 -1.72
N PRO A 162 0.81 -20.73 -2.10
CA PRO A 162 0.12 -19.83 -3.02
C PRO A 162 -0.21 -18.48 -2.37
N LEU A 163 -0.11 -17.41 -3.17
CA LEU A 163 -0.36 -16.01 -2.79
C LEU A 163 -1.74 -15.81 -2.15
N SER A 164 -2.75 -16.59 -2.57
CA SER A 164 -4.12 -16.55 -2.05
C SER A 164 -4.27 -16.87 -0.56
N ARG A 165 -3.26 -17.49 0.07
CA ARG A 165 -3.24 -17.76 1.52
C ARG A 165 -2.74 -16.59 2.35
N TRP A 166 -2.18 -15.58 1.71
CA TRP A 166 -1.44 -14.50 2.34
C TRP A 166 -2.18 -13.18 2.15
N GLN A 167 -2.33 -12.43 3.24
CA GLN A 167 -2.81 -11.05 3.16
C GLN A 167 -1.58 -10.13 3.09
N VAL A 168 -1.11 -9.89 1.86
CA VAL A 168 -0.04 -8.95 1.58
C VAL A 168 -0.60 -7.53 1.66
N VAL A 169 -0.03 -6.71 2.54
CA VAL A 169 -0.49 -5.35 2.79
C VAL A 169 0.24 -4.37 1.88
N MET A 170 1.55 -4.52 1.80
CA MET A 170 2.42 -3.71 0.95
C MET A 170 3.66 -4.50 0.59
N ILE A 171 4.34 -4.04 -0.44
CA ILE A 171 5.63 -4.57 -0.88
C ILE A 171 6.62 -3.43 -0.85
N ILE A 172 7.77 -3.66 -0.24
CA ILE A 172 8.93 -2.78 -0.33
C ILE A 172 9.77 -3.34 -1.46
N GLU A 173 9.95 -2.58 -2.52
CA GLU A 173 10.75 -2.98 -3.67
C GLU A 173 11.99 -2.10 -3.80
N VAL A 174 13.02 -2.70 -4.36
CA VAL A 174 14.30 -2.06 -4.63
C VAL A 174 14.52 -2.15 -6.12
N ILE A 175 14.59 -1.00 -6.79
CA ILE A 175 14.74 -0.91 -8.23
C ILE A 175 16.06 -0.24 -8.58
N GLN A 176 16.66 -0.65 -9.69
CA GLN A 176 17.76 0.08 -10.30
C GLN A 176 17.18 1.25 -11.12
N ILE A 177 17.76 2.44 -10.94
CA ILE A 177 17.43 3.65 -11.70
C ILE A 177 18.51 3.86 -12.77
N ASP A 178 18.10 4.21 -13.98
CA ASP A 178 19.04 4.61 -15.03
C ASP A 178 19.63 6.00 -14.74
N PRO A 179 20.92 6.22 -15.03
CA PRO A 179 21.61 7.48 -14.69
C PRO A 179 20.97 8.74 -15.30
N GLU A 180 20.23 8.61 -16.40
CA GLU A 180 19.51 9.72 -17.05
C GLU A 180 18.24 10.13 -16.28
N ASP A 181 17.62 9.21 -15.55
CA ASP A 181 16.42 9.45 -14.74
C ASP A 181 16.74 10.02 -13.34
N ILE A 182 18.02 10.14 -12.98
CA ILE A 182 18.45 10.66 -11.68
C ILE A 182 18.21 12.18 -11.58
N HIS A 183 18.28 12.90 -12.70
CA HIS A 183 18.10 14.37 -12.72
C HIS A 183 16.75 14.87 -12.20
N PRO A 184 15.58 14.28 -12.54
CA PRO A 184 14.29 14.68 -11.96
C PRO A 184 14.06 14.21 -10.51
N LEU A 185 14.78 13.19 -10.02
CA LEU A 185 14.60 12.65 -8.66
C LEU A 185 15.33 13.47 -7.57
N VAL A 186 16.37 14.22 -7.95
CA VAL A 186 17.15 15.08 -7.03
C VAL A 186 16.42 16.38 -6.74
N ASP A 187 15.67 16.90 -7.70
CA ASP A 187 15.04 18.22 -7.62
C ASP A 187 13.61 18.14 -7.04
N GLY A 188 13.42 17.35 -5.98
CA GLY A 188 12.29 17.46 -5.03
C GLY A 188 10.85 17.42 -5.56
N MET A 189 10.64 17.26 -6.87
CA MET A 189 9.35 17.21 -7.53
C MET A 189 9.17 15.79 -8.05
N ASP A 190 8.56 14.96 -7.20
CA ASP A 190 7.62 13.98 -7.71
C ASP A 190 6.66 14.74 -8.64
N MET A 191 6.91 14.74 -9.95
CA MET A 191 6.00 15.23 -10.98
C MET A 191 4.78 14.31 -11.12
N VAL A 192 4.38 13.65 -10.04
CA VAL A 192 3.05 13.10 -9.87
C VAL A 192 2.27 14.19 -9.16
N LEU A 193 1.43 14.90 -9.92
CA LEU A 193 0.49 15.87 -9.39
C LEU A 193 -0.17 15.29 -8.12
N PRO A 194 -0.21 16.01 -6.99
CA PRO A 194 -0.76 15.52 -5.72
C PRO A 194 -2.18 14.95 -5.86
N SER A 195 -2.94 15.42 -6.85
CA SER A 195 -4.27 14.92 -7.18
C SER A 195 -4.28 13.48 -7.71
N TYR A 196 -3.26 13.03 -8.44
CA TYR A 196 -3.17 11.65 -8.94
C TYR A 196 -2.75 10.67 -7.84
N ASN A 197 -1.83 11.08 -6.95
CA ASN A 197 -1.48 10.26 -5.80
C ASN A 197 -2.65 10.18 -4.80
N ALA A 198 -3.36 11.30 -4.57
CA ALA A 198 -4.60 11.30 -3.80
C ALA A 198 -5.69 10.44 -4.46
N ALA A 199 -5.89 10.50 -5.79
CA ALA A 199 -6.87 9.66 -6.48
C ALA A 199 -6.50 8.16 -6.45
N ALA A 200 -5.22 7.81 -6.42
CA ALA A 200 -4.77 6.42 -6.22
C ALA A 200 -4.93 5.94 -4.77
N GLU A 201 -4.87 6.86 -3.80
CA GLU A 201 -5.09 6.59 -2.38
C GLU A 201 -6.58 6.63 -1.96
N ASP A 202 -7.42 7.38 -2.68
CA ASP A 202 -8.84 7.68 -2.36
C ASP A 202 -9.86 6.76 -3.03
N ILE A 203 -9.42 5.75 -3.80
CA ILE A 203 -10.30 4.60 -4.07
C ILE A 203 -10.31 3.72 -2.82
N VAL A 204 -11.07 4.19 -1.82
CA VAL A 204 -11.53 3.40 -0.68
C VAL A 204 -12.51 2.39 -1.23
N LEU A 205 -12.00 1.29 -1.80
CA LEU A 205 -12.79 0.06 -1.80
C LEU A 205 -12.96 -0.30 -0.33
N ASP A 206 -14.21 -0.34 0.13
CA ASP A 206 -14.66 -0.94 1.39
C ASP A 206 -14.27 -2.43 1.43
N ILE A 207 -12.97 -2.72 1.48
CA ILE A 207 -12.45 -4.07 1.73
C ILE A 207 -12.47 -4.24 3.24
N GLY A 208 -13.69 -4.36 3.76
CA GLY A 208 -13.91 -5.14 4.97
C GLY A 208 -13.37 -6.56 4.77
N PRO A 209 -13.11 -7.31 5.86
CA PRO A 209 -12.76 -8.72 5.72
C PRO A 209 -13.86 -9.40 4.91
N LEU A 210 -13.52 -9.88 3.71
CA LEU A 210 -14.43 -10.57 2.79
C LEU A 210 -15.21 -11.64 3.55
N ASP A 211 -16.44 -11.32 3.92
CA ASP A 211 -17.38 -12.26 4.45
C ASP A 211 -17.89 -13.06 3.24
N ARG A 212 -17.26 -14.21 3.01
CA ARG A 212 -17.58 -15.12 1.89
C ARG A 212 -19.01 -15.69 1.95
N THR A 213 -19.83 -15.28 2.92
CA THR A 213 -21.18 -15.80 3.14
C THR A 213 -22.28 -14.97 2.48
N ASN A 214 -22.00 -13.75 2.01
CA ASN A 214 -22.96 -12.94 1.24
C ASN A 214 -22.53 -12.82 -0.22
N ARG A 215 -22.57 -13.94 -0.96
CA ARG A 215 -22.70 -13.88 -2.42
C ARG A 215 -24.17 -13.67 -2.75
N HIS A 216 -24.47 -12.55 -3.43
CA HIS A 216 -25.77 -12.36 -4.06
C HIS A 216 -25.97 -13.44 -5.14
N PRO A 217 -27.13 -14.11 -5.24
CA PRO A 217 -27.36 -15.24 -6.14
C PRO A 217 -27.53 -14.86 -7.62
N MET A 218 -26.90 -13.77 -8.07
CA MET A 218 -27.08 -13.26 -9.44
C MET A 218 -25.77 -13.13 -10.24
N GLU A 219 -24.64 -13.57 -9.68
CA GLU A 219 -23.30 -13.45 -10.30
C GLU A 219 -22.72 -14.80 -10.76
N GLU A 220 -23.52 -15.88 -10.75
CA GLU A 220 -23.08 -17.25 -11.08
C GLU A 220 -23.58 -17.76 -12.44
N GLN A 221 -23.88 -16.85 -13.37
CA GLN A 221 -24.36 -17.23 -14.71
C GLN A 221 -23.52 -16.61 -15.82
N ASP A 222 -22.18 -16.78 -15.78
CA ASP A 222 -21.37 -16.59 -16.99
C ASP A 222 -20.01 -17.31 -17.00
N ILE A 223 -19.95 -18.52 -16.43
CA ILE A 223 -18.80 -19.41 -16.65
C ILE A 223 -19.32 -20.79 -17.02
N GLY A 224 -19.62 -20.95 -18.31
CA GLY A 224 -19.93 -22.22 -18.98
C GLY A 224 -19.18 -22.27 -20.31
N LEU A 225 -18.42 -23.35 -20.49
CA LEU A 225 -17.54 -23.68 -21.61
C LEU A 225 -18.20 -23.66 -23.00
N ASP A 226 -17.32 -23.44 -23.99
CA ASP A 226 -17.32 -23.92 -25.39
C ASP A 226 -17.81 -23.01 -26.54
N ASP A 227 -16.87 -22.84 -27.48
CA ASP A 227 -16.96 -22.54 -28.91
C ASP A 227 -17.47 -21.19 -29.46
N ALA A 228 -16.55 -20.58 -30.24
CA ALA A 228 -16.74 -19.73 -31.41
C ALA A 228 -18.03 -18.92 -31.52
N HIS A 229 -17.94 -17.61 -31.28
CA HIS A 229 -18.31 -16.51 -32.18
C HIS A 229 -18.32 -15.20 -31.39
N THR A 230 -17.60 -14.20 -31.88
CA THR A 230 -17.73 -12.79 -31.49
C THR A 230 -19.20 -12.36 -31.54
N PRO A 231 -19.69 -11.63 -30.52
CA PRO A 231 -20.04 -10.25 -30.83
C PRO A 231 -19.64 -9.24 -29.74
N GLN A 232 -19.41 -8.03 -30.22
CA GLN A 232 -19.06 -6.82 -29.49
C GLN A 232 -20.05 -6.52 -28.36
N SER A 233 -19.53 -6.23 -27.16
CA SER A 233 -20.24 -5.45 -26.15
C SER A 233 -19.41 -4.19 -25.85
N SER A 234 -19.92 -3.07 -26.34
CA SER A 234 -19.29 -1.76 -26.28
C SER A 234 -19.40 -1.14 -24.89
N LEU A 235 -18.38 -1.31 -24.06
CA LEU A 235 -18.12 -0.44 -22.91
C LEU A 235 -17.47 0.85 -23.42
N HIS A 236 -18.30 1.87 -23.61
CA HIS A 236 -17.90 3.18 -24.10
C HIS A 236 -17.22 3.95 -22.95
N TYR A 237 -15.89 3.84 -22.85
CA TYR A 237 -15.10 4.76 -22.04
C TYR A 237 -15.04 6.12 -22.75
N PRO A 238 -15.32 7.25 -22.08
CA PRO A 238 -15.03 8.56 -22.66
C PRO A 238 -13.51 8.69 -22.78
N LEU A 239 -13.03 8.74 -24.02
CA LEU A 239 -11.65 9.09 -24.33
C LEU A 239 -11.34 10.49 -23.76
N PRO A 240 -10.13 10.73 -23.22
CA PRO A 240 -9.70 12.07 -22.86
C PRO A 240 -9.73 12.99 -24.09
N PRO A 241 -9.94 14.31 -23.92
CA PRO A 241 -10.00 15.24 -25.02
C PRO A 241 -8.70 15.22 -25.83
N GLU A 242 -8.84 15.06 -27.15
CA GLU A 242 -7.74 15.24 -28.11
C GLU A 242 -7.20 16.66 -27.99
N TYR A 243 -5.96 16.79 -27.53
CA TYR A 243 -5.21 18.03 -27.70
C TYR A 243 -4.81 18.16 -29.17
N ASN A 244 -5.52 18.99 -29.92
CA ASN A 244 -5.09 19.45 -31.23
C ASN A 244 -3.73 20.17 -31.08
N GLN A 245 -2.64 19.46 -31.37
CA GLN A 245 -1.33 20.05 -31.58
C GLN A 245 -1.32 20.77 -32.94
N SER A 246 -1.87 21.98 -32.99
CA SER A 246 -1.51 22.92 -34.05
C SER A 246 -0.19 23.60 -33.68
N SER A 247 0.92 22.89 -33.88
CA SER A 247 2.25 23.50 -33.92
C SER A 247 2.43 24.17 -35.29
N PRO A 248 2.70 25.48 -35.38
CA PRO A 248 3.22 26.05 -36.61
C PRO A 248 4.64 25.55 -36.82
N SER A 249 4.88 24.89 -37.95
CA SER A 249 6.22 24.47 -38.38
C SER A 249 7.16 25.68 -38.52
N PRO A 250 8.44 25.57 -38.12
CA PRO A 250 9.40 26.64 -38.33
C PRO A 250 9.76 26.74 -39.82
N GLN A 251 9.46 27.88 -40.44
CA GLN A 251 9.96 28.21 -41.77
C GLN A 251 11.49 28.48 -41.71
N PRO A 252 12.26 28.05 -42.72
CA PRO A 252 13.66 28.41 -42.84
C PRO A 252 13.75 29.89 -43.24
N ARG A 253 14.33 30.71 -42.35
CA ARG A 253 14.56 32.13 -42.57
C ARG A 253 15.64 32.31 -43.64
N GLN A 254 15.21 32.61 -44.87
CA GLN A 254 16.11 33.03 -45.95
C GLN A 254 16.68 34.41 -45.64
N GLU A 255 18.00 34.51 -45.79
CA GLU A 255 18.79 35.74 -45.76
C GLU A 255 18.30 36.71 -46.84
N ILE A 256 18.03 37.95 -46.45
CA ILE A 256 18.12 39.09 -47.37
C ILE A 256 19.20 39.99 -46.81
N ILE A 257 20.35 39.92 -47.48
CA ILE A 257 21.42 40.92 -47.45
C ILE A 257 20.85 42.19 -48.09
N GLU A 258 20.98 43.35 -47.44
CA GLU A 258 21.67 44.51 -48.02
C GLU A 258 21.70 45.72 -47.05
N LEU A 259 22.94 46.00 -46.64
CA LEU A 259 23.60 47.31 -46.61
C LEU A 259 23.36 48.33 -45.48
N THR A 260 24.51 48.90 -45.09
CA THR A 260 24.78 50.21 -44.46
C THR A 260 24.57 50.24 -42.93
N SER A 261 25.52 50.58 -42.05
CA SER A 261 26.92 51.02 -42.13
C SER A 261 27.40 51.31 -40.69
N ILE A 262 28.65 50.92 -40.37
CA ILE A 262 29.61 51.60 -39.47
C ILE A 262 29.30 51.64 -37.94
N SER A 263 29.94 50.72 -37.20
CA SER A 263 30.99 50.94 -36.16
C SER A 263 30.73 51.86 -34.93
N PRO A 264 31.59 51.85 -33.88
CA PRO A 264 31.51 50.95 -32.72
C PRO A 264 31.37 51.74 -31.39
N SER A 265 30.87 51.12 -30.31
CA SER A 265 31.12 51.64 -28.96
C SER A 265 31.58 50.53 -28.01
N SER A 266 32.76 50.76 -27.44
CA SER A 266 33.52 49.90 -26.53
C SER A 266 32.90 49.84 -25.11
N PRO A 267 33.31 48.88 -24.26
CA PRO A 267 32.60 48.48 -23.04
C PRO A 267 32.98 49.32 -21.82
N PRO A 268 32.18 49.34 -20.74
CA PRO A 268 32.60 49.97 -19.49
C PRO A 268 33.52 49.03 -18.69
N THR A 269 34.78 49.45 -18.55
CA THR A 269 35.76 48.94 -17.59
C THR A 269 35.45 49.51 -16.20
N TYR A 270 35.33 48.64 -15.18
CA TYR A 270 35.34 49.06 -13.78
C TYR A 270 36.79 49.09 -13.27
N HIS A 271 37.24 50.25 -12.79
CA HIS A 271 38.45 50.35 -11.97
C HIS A 271 38.08 50.41 -10.49
N ARG A 272 38.87 49.64 -9.72
CA ARG A 272 39.08 49.59 -8.26
C ARG A 272 38.33 50.58 -7.37
#